data_AF-A0A3N5LGF8-F1
#
_entry.id   AF-A0A3N5LGF8-F1
#
_cell.length_a   1.000
_cell.length_b   1.000
_cell.length_c   1.000
_cell.angle_alpha   90.00
_cell.angle_beta   90.00
_cell.angle_gamma   90.00
#
_symmetry.space_group_name_H-M   'P 1'
#
loop_
_entity.id
_entity.type
_entity.pdbx_description
1 polymer ?
#
loop_
_entity_poly.entity_id
_entity_poly.type
_entity_poly.pdbx_seq_one_letter_code
_entity_poly.pdbx_strand_id
1 'polypeptide(L)'
;MIKNIFLTLILSLFVFSSCTKNSEENMLLEVKNKMDEAKRLENENKPDEAKKQYEEAIKIYIEVLKEYPDSKNAPNIYSNIAKIYSDNLRDYVNAIKYYKELIDKFPNSKDSKYGMFMIAFIYDEMLTNKELAKESYQKFLEKYPKDEDPNEKMSESARIMLGMLQENKSIEDIIKGSTNTDKKDTTKVTNQDEKPKQEVKPNDAPTDVNTDANVNDDANLHPKEKRKQNK
;
A
#
# COMPACT_ATOMS: atom_id res chain seq x y z
N MET A 1 71.99 4.46 4.55
CA MET A 1 71.25 3.31 3.98
C MET A 1 70.09 2.79 4.84
N ILE A 2 69.90 3.23 6.09
CA ILE A 2 68.85 2.69 6.98
C ILE A 2 67.50 3.45 6.89
N LYS A 3 67.46 4.64 6.27
CA LYS A 3 66.23 5.45 6.16
C LYS A 3 65.21 5.00 5.11
N ASN A 4 65.60 4.15 4.15
CA ASN A 4 64.71 3.72 3.06
C ASN A 4 64.03 2.37 3.33
N ILE A 5 64.45 1.62 4.36
CA ILE A 5 63.87 0.30 4.70
C ILE A 5 62.59 0.46 5.55
N PHE A 6 62.48 1.53 6.33
CA PHE A 6 61.28 1.83 7.11
C PHE A 6 60.10 2.32 6.24
N LEU A 7 60.38 2.97 5.10
CA LEU A 7 59.35 3.43 4.16
C LEU A 7 58.70 2.26 3.40
N THR A 8 59.45 1.18 3.18
CA THR A 8 58.93 -0.03 2.51
C THR A 8 58.15 -0.95 3.44
N LEU A 9 58.29 -0.83 4.76
CA LEU A 9 57.57 -1.65 5.75
C LEU A 9 56.17 -1.15 6.09
N ILE A 10 55.87 0.13 5.81
CA ILE A 10 54.53 0.71 6.01
C ILE A 10 53.63 0.44 4.79
N LEU A 11 54.22 0.19 3.62
CA LEU A 11 53.47 -0.12 2.39
C LEU A 11 52.99 -1.59 2.32
N SER A 12 53.59 -2.49 3.11
CA SER A 12 53.25 -3.92 3.13
C SER A 12 52.20 -4.32 4.17
N LEU A 13 51.56 -3.36 4.87
CA LEU A 13 50.45 -3.62 5.80
C LEU A 13 49.06 -3.37 5.19
N PHE A 14 48.99 -2.93 3.93
CA PHE A 14 47.79 -3.05 3.10
C PHE A 14 47.76 -4.43 2.42
N VAL A 15 47.91 -5.50 3.19
CA VAL A 15 47.55 -6.84 2.70
C VAL A 15 46.03 -6.91 2.75
N PHE A 16 45.47 -6.65 1.58
CA PHE A 16 44.10 -6.87 1.17
C PHE A 16 43.43 -8.05 1.91
N SER A 17 42.60 -7.76 2.91
CA SER A 17 41.34 -8.50 3.04
C SER A 17 40.45 -8.13 1.87
N SER A 18 40.80 -8.63 0.68
CA SER A 18 39.87 -8.68 -0.44
C SER A 18 38.84 -9.77 -0.15
N CYS A 19 37.99 -9.53 0.85
CA CYS A 19 36.60 -9.89 0.66
C CYS A 19 36.16 -9.02 -0.52
N THR A 20 36.10 -9.59 -1.71
CA THR A 20 35.39 -8.95 -2.83
C THR A 20 33.94 -8.85 -2.40
N LYS A 21 33.60 -7.77 -1.69
CA LYS A 21 32.24 -7.48 -1.27
C LYS A 21 31.40 -7.45 -2.54
N ASN A 22 30.42 -8.34 -2.64
CA ASN A 22 29.58 -8.39 -3.83
C ASN A 22 28.85 -7.05 -3.91
N SER A 23 28.90 -6.36 -5.05
CA SER A 23 28.29 -5.04 -5.17
C SER A 23 26.80 -5.12 -4.85
N GLU A 24 26.23 -4.04 -4.30
CA GLU A 24 24.80 -3.97 -4.02
C GLU A 24 23.97 -4.36 -5.26
N GLU A 25 24.36 -3.86 -6.42
CA GLU A 25 23.72 -4.16 -7.71
C GLU A 25 23.72 -5.66 -8.04
N ASN A 26 24.84 -6.35 -7.83
CA ASN A 26 24.92 -7.79 -8.07
C ASN A 26 24.03 -8.58 -7.10
N MET A 27 23.95 -8.16 -5.83
CA MET A 27 23.06 -8.80 -4.86
C MET A 27 21.59 -8.57 -5.21
N LEU A 28 21.22 -7.35 -5.65
CA LEU A 28 19.86 -7.05 -6.11
C LEU A 28 19.52 -7.80 -7.41
N LEU A 29 20.50 -8.00 -8.30
CA LEU A 29 20.34 -8.86 -9.48
C LEU A 29 20.11 -10.32 -9.09
N GLU A 30 20.80 -10.82 -8.07
CA GLU A 30 20.57 -12.16 -7.53
C GLU A 30 19.15 -12.30 -6.96
N VAL A 31 18.67 -11.32 -6.20
CA VAL A 31 17.28 -11.28 -5.75
C VAL A 31 16.31 -11.34 -6.92
N LYS A 32 16.54 -10.54 -7.97
CA LYS A 32 15.69 -10.56 -9.17
C LYS A 32 15.63 -11.96 -9.78
N ASN A 33 16.77 -12.64 -9.91
CA ASN A 33 16.82 -14.00 -10.45
C ASN A 33 16.04 -14.99 -9.57
N LYS A 34 16.15 -14.88 -8.24
CA LYS A 34 15.37 -15.69 -7.30
C LYS A 34 13.87 -15.46 -7.42
N MET A 35 13.45 -14.20 -7.54
CA MET A 35 12.03 -13.86 -7.75
C MET A 35 11.49 -14.38 -9.09
N ASP A 36 12.28 -14.26 -10.17
CA ASP A 36 11.91 -14.77 -11.50
C ASP A 36 11.80 -16.31 -11.49
N GLU A 37 12.72 -16.98 -10.80
CA GLU A 37 12.68 -18.44 -10.62
C GLU A 37 11.48 -18.88 -9.77
N ALA A 38 11.17 -18.17 -8.68
CA ALA A 38 10.03 -18.45 -7.83
C ALA A 38 8.70 -18.41 -8.63
N LYS A 39 8.51 -17.36 -9.43
CA LYS A 39 7.33 -17.22 -10.30
C LYS A 39 7.24 -18.32 -11.36
N ARG A 40 8.38 -18.72 -11.94
CA ARG A 40 8.42 -19.85 -12.87
C ARG A 40 7.96 -21.14 -12.18
N LEU A 41 8.44 -21.39 -10.96
CA LEU A 41 8.08 -22.59 -10.19
C LEU A 41 6.59 -22.58 -9.79
N GLU A 42 6.01 -21.42 -9.46
CA GLU A 42 4.55 -21.30 -9.26
C GLU A 42 3.77 -21.71 -10.51
N ASN A 43 4.18 -21.22 -11.69
CA ASN A 43 3.53 -21.58 -12.96
C ASN A 43 3.68 -23.08 -13.30
N GLU A 44 4.72 -23.72 -12.80
CA GLU A 44 4.95 -25.16 -12.92
C GLU A 44 4.21 -25.99 -11.84
N ASN A 45 3.39 -25.35 -10.98
CA ASN A 45 2.73 -25.96 -9.83
C ASN A 45 3.71 -26.59 -8.82
N LYS A 46 4.84 -25.92 -8.57
CA LYS A 46 5.88 -26.31 -7.60
C LYS A 46 5.97 -25.30 -6.45
N PRO A 47 4.95 -25.25 -5.57
CA PRO A 47 4.82 -24.18 -4.58
C PRO A 47 5.90 -24.24 -3.48
N ASP A 48 6.37 -25.42 -3.10
CA ASP A 48 7.39 -25.56 -2.06
C ASP A 48 8.76 -25.05 -2.54
N GLU A 49 9.11 -25.34 -3.79
CA GLU A 49 10.33 -24.84 -4.42
C GLU A 49 10.24 -23.33 -4.66
N ALA A 50 9.08 -22.82 -5.08
CA ALA A 50 8.84 -21.39 -5.21
C ALA A 50 9.01 -20.67 -3.86
N LYS A 51 8.40 -21.22 -2.80
CA LYS A 51 8.57 -20.74 -1.42
C LYS A 51 10.04 -20.63 -1.03
N LYS A 52 10.83 -21.66 -1.30
CA LYS A 52 12.28 -21.65 -1.02
C LYS A 52 12.99 -20.51 -1.76
N GLN A 53 12.64 -20.23 -3.01
CA GLN A 53 13.24 -19.12 -3.75
C GLN A 53 12.85 -17.74 -3.18
N TYR A 54 11.62 -17.58 -2.71
CA TYR A 54 11.20 -16.37 -1.99
C TYR A 54 11.96 -16.16 -0.68
N GLU A 55 12.18 -17.23 0.09
CA GLU A 55 12.96 -17.18 1.33
C GLU A 55 14.44 -16.84 1.06
N GLU A 56 15.03 -17.38 -0.02
CA GLU A 56 16.37 -17.02 -0.46
C GLU A 56 16.47 -15.56 -0.92
N ALA A 57 15.47 -15.04 -1.66
CA ALA A 57 15.39 -13.63 -2.03
C ALA A 57 15.35 -12.70 -0.80
N ILE A 58 14.53 -13.03 0.21
CA ILE A 58 14.46 -12.28 1.46
C ILE A 58 15.82 -12.30 2.17
N LYS A 59 16.49 -13.45 2.23
CA LYS A 59 17.81 -13.57 2.86
C LYS A 59 18.83 -12.63 2.22
N ILE A 60 18.89 -12.59 0.88
CA ILE A 60 19.81 -11.70 0.16
C ILE A 60 19.44 -10.23 0.40
N TYR A 61 18.16 -9.87 0.40
CA TYR A 61 17.75 -8.50 0.76
C TYR A 61 18.20 -8.09 2.17
N ILE A 62 18.08 -8.97 3.16
CA ILE A 62 18.57 -8.72 4.53
C ILE A 62 20.08 -8.53 4.54
N GLU A 63 20.82 -9.33 3.77
CA GLU A 63 22.27 -9.16 3.61
C GLU A 63 22.61 -7.81 2.95
N VAL A 64 21.85 -7.37 1.94
CA VAL A 64 22.01 -6.02 1.34
C VAL A 64 21.81 -4.94 2.40
N LEU A 65 20.75 -5.00 3.21
CA LEU A 65 20.50 -4.00 4.26
C LEU A 65 21.60 -3.97 5.34
N LYS A 66 22.23 -5.12 5.61
CA LYS A 66 23.35 -5.24 6.55
C LYS A 66 24.64 -4.69 5.97
N GLU A 67 24.92 -5.00 4.71
CA GLU A 67 26.15 -4.61 4.04
C GLU A 67 26.13 -3.16 3.55
N TYR A 68 24.96 -2.65 3.18
CA TYR A 68 24.73 -1.33 2.61
C TYR A 68 23.69 -0.56 3.44
N PRO A 69 23.99 -0.23 4.72
CA PRO A 69 23.03 0.40 5.63
C PRO A 69 22.53 1.78 5.15
N ASP A 70 23.34 2.49 4.35
CA ASP A 70 23.01 3.79 3.77
C ASP A 70 22.47 3.69 2.33
N SER A 71 22.10 2.49 1.88
CA SER A 71 21.56 2.26 0.55
C SER A 71 20.34 3.14 0.30
N LYS A 72 20.33 3.82 -0.85
CA LYS A 72 19.15 4.56 -1.32
C LYS A 72 17.98 3.63 -1.68
N ASN A 73 18.27 2.34 -1.90
CA ASN A 73 17.26 1.31 -2.17
C ASN A 73 16.65 0.75 -0.89
N ALA A 74 17.20 1.07 0.30
CA ALA A 74 16.73 0.49 1.56
C ALA A 74 15.20 0.61 1.76
N PRO A 75 14.53 1.76 1.54
CA PRO A 75 13.07 1.84 1.66
C PRO A 75 12.34 0.83 0.76
N ASN A 76 12.78 0.72 -0.49
CA ASN A 76 12.20 -0.22 -1.46
C ASN A 76 12.47 -1.68 -1.05
N ILE A 77 13.66 -1.99 -0.52
CA ILE A 77 14.02 -3.32 -0.04
C ILE A 77 13.12 -3.74 1.11
N TYR A 78 12.92 -2.90 2.14
CA TYR A 78 11.98 -3.24 3.22
C TYR A 78 10.56 -3.47 2.69
N SER A 79 10.09 -2.63 1.76
CA SER A 79 8.78 -2.82 1.13
C SER A 79 8.71 -4.14 0.35
N ASN A 80 9.75 -4.52 -0.39
CA ASN A 80 9.75 -5.76 -1.17
C ASN A 80 9.80 -6.99 -0.27
N ILE A 81 10.58 -6.98 0.82
CA ILE A 81 10.55 -8.06 1.82
C ILE A 81 9.12 -8.23 2.36
N ALA A 82 8.47 -7.13 2.75
CA ALA A 82 7.11 -7.18 3.27
C ALA A 82 6.09 -7.71 2.24
N LYS A 83 6.22 -7.33 0.97
CA LYS A 83 5.41 -7.87 -0.14
C LYS A 83 5.60 -9.37 -0.33
N ILE A 84 6.83 -9.86 -0.30
CA ILE A 84 7.11 -11.30 -0.42
C ILE A 84 6.43 -12.07 0.74
N TYR A 85 6.55 -11.56 1.96
CA TYR A 85 5.86 -12.16 3.10
C TYR A 85 4.34 -12.15 2.96
N SER A 86 3.75 -11.03 2.51
CA SER A 86 2.30 -10.87 2.34
C SER A 86 1.74 -11.74 1.21
N ASP A 87 2.31 -11.58 0.02
CA ASP A 87 1.66 -11.99 -1.23
C ASP A 87 2.06 -13.41 -1.61
N ASN A 88 3.32 -13.79 -1.33
CA ASN A 88 3.87 -15.08 -1.73
C ASN A 88 3.87 -16.09 -0.60
N LEU A 89 4.26 -15.67 0.61
CA LEU A 89 4.39 -16.58 1.77
C LEU A 89 3.15 -16.60 2.67
N ARG A 90 2.25 -15.62 2.51
CA ARG A 90 1.06 -15.42 3.36
C ARG A 90 1.39 -15.34 4.86
N ASP A 91 2.59 -14.87 5.18
CA ASP A 91 3.07 -14.60 6.52
C ASP A 91 2.84 -13.11 6.84
N TYR A 92 1.61 -12.80 7.21
CA TYR A 92 1.15 -11.45 7.47
C TYR A 92 1.84 -10.80 8.69
N VAL A 93 2.30 -11.61 9.65
CA VAL A 93 3.00 -11.11 10.84
C VAL A 93 4.35 -10.53 10.43
N ASN A 94 5.13 -11.27 9.63
CA ASN A 94 6.39 -10.74 9.11
C ASN A 94 6.19 -9.61 8.11
N ALA A 95 5.15 -9.66 7.27
CA ALA A 95 4.82 -8.55 6.37
C ALA A 95 4.60 -7.23 7.15
N ILE A 96 3.74 -7.26 8.18
CA ILE A 96 3.50 -6.09 9.05
C ILE A 96 4.78 -5.64 9.75
N LYS A 97 5.60 -6.58 10.23
CA LYS A 97 6.89 -6.26 10.87
C LYS A 97 7.79 -5.44 9.94
N TYR A 98 8.02 -5.89 8.71
CA TYR A 98 8.90 -5.19 7.78
C TYR A 98 8.32 -3.86 7.28
N TYR A 99 6.99 -3.74 7.13
CA TYR A 99 6.36 -2.44 6.88
C TYR A 99 6.52 -1.47 8.06
N LYS A 100 6.45 -1.94 9.31
CA LYS A 100 6.71 -1.09 10.49
C LYS A 100 8.16 -0.62 10.52
N GLU A 101 9.12 -1.51 10.29
CA GLU A 101 10.54 -1.14 10.23
C GLU A 101 10.83 -0.12 9.12
N LEU A 102 10.16 -0.25 7.96
CA LEU A 102 10.21 0.74 6.89
C LEU A 102 9.73 2.13 7.36
N ILE A 103 8.57 2.19 7.99
CA ILE A 103 7.97 3.43 8.49
C ILE A 103 8.87 4.09 9.55
N ASP A 104 9.44 3.30 10.45
CA ASP A 104 10.28 3.79 11.53
C ASP A 104 11.61 4.36 11.00
N LYS A 105 12.21 3.68 10.01
CA LYS A 105 13.52 4.07 9.45
C LYS A 105 13.43 5.15 8.38
N PHE A 106 12.35 5.15 7.59
CA PHE A 106 12.19 6.01 6.42
C PHE A 106 10.84 6.71 6.39
N PRO A 107 10.45 7.47 7.44
CA PRO A 107 9.07 7.92 7.65
C PRO A 107 8.49 8.79 6.52
N ASN A 108 9.33 9.39 5.66
CA ASN A 108 8.92 10.30 4.60
C ASN A 108 9.07 9.70 3.18
N SER A 109 9.41 8.42 3.05
CA SER A 109 9.50 7.77 1.74
C SER A 109 8.13 7.42 1.17
N LYS A 110 8.04 7.31 -0.17
CA LYS A 110 6.84 6.80 -0.84
C LYS A 110 6.51 5.36 -0.40
N ASP A 111 7.54 4.54 -0.21
CA ASP A 111 7.39 3.17 0.28
C ASP A 111 6.78 3.13 1.71
N SER A 112 7.10 4.10 2.58
CA SER A 112 6.49 4.20 3.92
C SER A 112 5.03 4.59 3.88
N LYS A 113 4.63 5.49 2.98
CA LYS A 113 3.21 5.79 2.73
C LYS A 113 2.47 4.52 2.32
N TYR A 114 3.03 3.79 1.36
CA TYR A 114 2.49 2.50 0.91
C TYR A 114 2.43 1.47 2.06
N GLY A 115 3.49 1.35 2.86
CA GLY A 115 3.54 0.43 3.99
C GLY A 115 2.50 0.71 5.07
N MET A 116 2.21 1.99 5.37
CA MET A 116 1.13 2.36 6.29
C MET A 116 -0.23 1.90 5.79
N PHE A 117 -0.51 2.10 4.49
CA PHE A 117 -1.74 1.61 3.88
C PHE A 117 -1.82 0.07 3.90
N MET A 118 -0.73 -0.61 3.55
CA MET A 118 -0.70 -2.07 3.50
C MET A 118 -0.86 -2.72 4.88
N ILE A 119 -0.34 -2.12 5.96
CA ILE A 119 -0.59 -2.62 7.32
C ILE A 119 -2.10 -2.61 7.62
N ALA A 120 -2.79 -1.53 7.28
CA ALA A 120 -4.24 -1.43 7.49
C ALA A 120 -5.00 -2.48 6.65
N PHE A 121 -4.64 -2.59 5.36
CA PHE A 121 -5.21 -3.57 4.44
C PHE A 121 -5.00 -5.03 4.90
N ILE A 122 -3.80 -5.36 5.39
CA ILE A 122 -3.50 -6.71 5.90
C ILE A 122 -4.35 -7.01 7.15
N TYR A 123 -4.51 -6.05 8.07
CA TYR A 123 -5.40 -6.26 9.22
C TYR A 123 -6.85 -6.46 8.80
N ASP A 124 -7.31 -5.72 7.80
CA ASP A 124 -8.69 -5.75 7.32
C ASP A 124 -9.00 -7.05 6.58
N GLU A 125 -8.30 -7.29 5.47
CA GLU A 125 -8.66 -8.34 4.50
C GLU A 125 -8.04 -9.69 4.84
N MET A 126 -6.82 -9.70 5.38
CA MET A 126 -6.05 -10.94 5.55
C MET A 126 -6.19 -11.51 6.95
N LEU A 127 -6.19 -10.65 7.97
CA LEU A 127 -6.29 -11.05 9.37
C LEU A 127 -7.70 -10.85 9.95
N THR A 128 -8.58 -10.12 9.27
CA THR A 128 -9.96 -9.82 9.72
C THR A 128 -10.03 -9.17 11.11
N ASN A 129 -8.96 -8.49 11.52
CA ASN A 129 -8.86 -7.77 12.78
C ASN A 129 -9.35 -6.34 12.59
N LYS A 130 -10.68 -6.16 12.75
CA LYS A 130 -11.36 -4.90 12.46
C LYS A 130 -10.87 -3.75 13.34
N GLU A 131 -10.54 -4.03 14.60
CA GLU A 131 -10.06 -3.03 15.55
C GLU A 131 -8.72 -2.45 15.09
N LEU A 132 -7.74 -3.31 14.78
CA LEU A 132 -6.44 -2.87 14.29
C LEU A 132 -6.49 -2.29 12.88
N ALA A 133 -7.40 -2.78 12.02
CA ALA A 133 -7.64 -2.21 10.71
C ALA A 133 -8.14 -0.76 10.80
N LYS A 134 -9.16 -0.50 11.64
CA LYS A 134 -9.69 0.84 11.89
C LYS A 134 -8.61 1.79 12.39
N GLU A 135 -7.87 1.38 13.41
CA GLU A 135 -6.77 2.17 13.98
C GLU A 135 -5.72 2.50 12.92
N SER A 136 -5.36 1.52 12.08
CA SER A 136 -4.32 1.68 11.06
C SER A 136 -4.77 2.59 9.91
N TYR A 137 -6.01 2.46 9.42
CA TYR A 137 -6.56 3.38 8.42
C TYR A 137 -6.70 4.81 8.96
N GLN A 138 -7.10 4.97 10.22
CA GLN A 138 -7.15 6.29 10.87
C GLN A 138 -5.77 6.94 10.90
N LYS A 139 -4.74 6.22 11.39
CA LYS A 139 -3.36 6.72 11.39
C LYS A 139 -2.85 7.06 9.99
N PHE A 140 -3.20 6.25 8.98
CA PHE A 140 -2.85 6.54 7.60
C PHE A 140 -3.49 7.86 7.13
N LEU A 141 -4.79 8.05 7.35
CA LEU A 141 -5.53 9.25 6.94
C LEU A 141 -5.18 10.50 7.75
N GLU A 142 -4.72 10.36 8.99
CA GLU A 142 -4.18 11.47 9.79
C GLU A 142 -2.91 12.04 9.14
N LYS A 143 -2.03 11.16 8.63
CA LYS A 143 -0.78 11.58 7.98
C LYS A 143 -0.98 11.93 6.50
N TYR A 144 -1.87 11.24 5.80
CA TYR A 144 -2.17 11.39 4.38
C TYR A 144 -3.68 11.62 4.19
N PRO A 145 -4.20 12.82 4.53
CA PRO A 145 -5.63 13.10 4.49
C PRO A 145 -6.21 13.14 3.07
N LYS A 146 -5.36 13.31 2.06
CA LYS A 146 -5.71 13.35 0.64
C LYS A 146 -4.58 12.79 -0.22
N ASP A 147 -4.94 12.30 -1.39
CA ASP A 147 -3.98 11.92 -2.42
C ASP A 147 -3.45 13.20 -3.09
N GLU A 148 -2.12 13.33 -3.17
CA GLU A 148 -1.48 14.49 -3.80
C GLU A 148 -1.31 14.27 -5.30
N ASP A 149 -1.06 13.03 -5.71
CA ASP A 149 -1.01 12.60 -7.10
C ASP A 149 -2.42 12.17 -7.55
N PRO A 150 -2.96 12.69 -8.66
CA PRO A 150 -4.30 12.31 -9.13
C PRO A 150 -4.42 10.84 -9.54
N ASN A 151 -3.31 10.16 -9.83
CA ASN A 151 -3.27 8.73 -10.13
C ASN A 151 -3.15 7.86 -8.88
N GLU A 152 -2.90 8.46 -7.72
CA GLU A 152 -2.90 7.80 -6.43
C GLU A 152 -4.31 7.76 -5.85
N LYS A 153 -4.67 6.62 -5.26
CA LYS A 153 -6.01 6.37 -4.72
C LYS A 153 -6.00 5.85 -3.28
N MET A 154 -4.84 5.83 -2.61
CA MET A 154 -4.71 5.19 -1.30
C MET A 154 -5.53 5.91 -0.23
N SER A 155 -5.57 7.25 -0.22
CA SER A 155 -6.35 8.02 0.75
C SER A 155 -7.85 7.91 0.48
N GLU A 156 -8.25 7.91 -0.79
CA GLU A 156 -9.62 7.62 -1.21
C GLU A 156 -10.05 6.21 -0.74
N SER A 157 -9.27 5.17 -1.06
CA SER A 157 -9.55 3.78 -0.68
C SER A 157 -9.57 3.59 0.84
N ALA A 158 -8.61 4.16 1.57
CA ALA A 158 -8.56 4.07 3.04
C ALA A 158 -9.81 4.67 3.70
N ARG A 159 -10.34 5.78 3.16
CA ARG A 159 -11.58 6.39 3.67
C ARG A 159 -12.79 5.49 3.44
N ILE A 160 -12.89 4.87 2.27
CA ILE A 160 -13.96 3.93 1.94
C ILE A 160 -13.90 2.72 2.88
N MET A 161 -12.73 2.08 3.00
CA MET A 161 -12.54 0.89 3.84
C MET A 161 -12.79 1.20 5.33
N LEU A 162 -12.27 2.31 5.83
CA LEU A 162 -12.58 2.78 7.19
C LEU A 162 -14.09 3.02 7.39
N GLY A 163 -14.76 3.62 6.40
CA GLY A 163 -16.21 3.82 6.41
C GLY A 163 -16.97 2.50 6.52
N MET A 164 -16.66 1.51 5.67
CA MET A 164 -17.28 0.17 5.73
C MET A 164 -17.07 -0.50 7.09
N LEU A 165 -15.88 -0.37 7.69
CA LEU A 165 -15.58 -0.90 9.01
C LEU A 165 -16.37 -0.19 10.12
N GLN A 166 -16.61 1.12 9.99
CA GLN A 166 -17.37 1.94 10.93
C GLN A 166 -18.89 1.80 10.78
N GLU A 167 -19.37 1.50 9.57
CA GLU A 167 -20.79 1.31 9.26
C GLU A 167 -21.43 0.07 9.92
N ASN A 168 -20.66 -0.69 10.70
CA ASN A 168 -21.15 -1.39 11.89
C ASN A 168 -21.66 -0.41 12.97
N LYS A 169 -22.49 0.58 12.61
CA LYS A 169 -23.12 1.50 13.56
C LYS A 169 -23.95 0.66 14.53
N SER A 170 -23.59 0.68 15.81
CA SER A 170 -24.49 0.15 16.81
C SER A 170 -25.72 1.07 16.85
N ILE A 171 -26.87 0.49 17.21
CA ILE A 171 -28.13 1.24 17.32
C ILE A 171 -27.95 2.46 18.24
N GLU A 172 -27.05 2.38 19.22
CA GLU A 172 -26.70 3.49 20.12
C GLU A 172 -26.10 4.71 19.40
N ASP A 173 -25.30 4.55 18.35
CA ASP A 173 -24.70 5.69 17.63
C ASP A 173 -25.71 6.38 16.72
N ILE A 174 -26.66 5.62 16.17
CA ILE A 174 -27.82 6.15 15.46
C ILE A 174 -28.71 6.92 16.43
N ILE A 175 -28.95 6.38 17.63
CA ILE A 175 -29.76 7.04 18.67
C ILE A 175 -29.07 8.30 19.22
N LYS A 176 -27.76 8.29 19.45
CA LYS A 176 -27.00 9.46 19.92
C LYS A 176 -26.91 10.58 18.88
N GLY A 177 -26.85 10.21 17.59
CA GLY A 177 -26.92 11.18 16.48
C GLY A 177 -28.30 11.81 16.32
N SER A 178 -29.38 11.04 16.55
CA SER A 178 -30.77 11.54 16.47
C SER A 178 -31.24 12.33 17.69
N THR A 179 -30.61 12.16 18.86
CA THR A 179 -31.03 12.85 20.11
C THR A 179 -30.44 14.25 20.28
N ASN A 180 -29.50 14.67 19.43
CA ASN A 180 -28.84 15.97 19.52
C ASN A 180 -29.31 17.02 18.49
N THR A 181 -30.33 16.73 17.66
CA THR A 181 -30.90 17.70 16.71
C THR A 181 -32.20 18.36 17.16
N ASP A 182 -32.83 17.90 18.24
CA ASP A 182 -34.14 18.44 18.68
C ASP A 182 -34.05 19.15 20.04
N LYS A 183 -33.22 20.21 20.15
CA LYS A 183 -33.41 21.24 21.19
C LYS A 183 -32.61 22.54 20.93
N LYS A 184 -33.16 23.38 20.06
CA LYS A 184 -33.11 24.86 20.18
C LYS A 184 -34.31 25.41 19.41
N ASP A 185 -35.43 25.65 20.10
CA ASP A 185 -35.94 26.99 20.47
C ASP A 185 -36.40 27.76 19.20
N THR A 186 -37.66 28.13 18.95
CA THR A 186 -38.71 28.70 19.82
C THR A 186 -40.07 28.68 19.12
N THR A 187 -41.14 28.48 19.89
CA THR A 187 -42.55 28.73 19.55
C THR A 187 -42.95 30.19 19.82
N LYS A 188 -43.69 30.82 18.88
CA LYS A 188 -44.69 31.94 18.97
C LYS A 188 -44.56 32.86 17.73
N VAL A 189 -45.56 33.35 16.97
CA VAL A 189 -47.01 33.65 17.08
C VAL A 189 -47.49 33.80 15.60
N THR A 190 -48.48 33.01 15.12
CA THR A 190 -49.89 33.37 14.83
C THR A 190 -50.18 34.17 13.53
N ASN A 191 -50.92 33.49 12.64
CA ASN A 191 -51.97 33.90 11.69
C ASN A 191 -51.76 34.90 10.51
N GLN A 192 -52.25 34.39 9.37
CA GLN A 192 -53.22 34.99 8.42
C GLN A 192 -52.74 35.45 7.03
N ASP A 193 -53.43 34.88 6.05
CA ASP A 193 -53.93 35.45 4.80
C ASP A 193 -53.23 35.21 3.43
N GLU A 194 -54.06 34.62 2.55
CA GLU A 194 -54.22 34.83 1.11
C GLU A 194 -53.20 34.28 0.07
N LYS A 195 -53.72 33.32 -0.72
CA LYS A 195 -53.36 33.00 -2.12
C LYS A 195 -53.93 34.11 -3.05
N PRO A 196 -53.44 34.37 -4.29
CA PRO A 196 -53.43 33.34 -5.35
C PRO A 196 -52.30 33.40 -6.41
N LYS A 197 -52.00 32.21 -6.96
CA LYS A 197 -51.69 31.84 -8.37
C LYS A 197 -50.79 32.76 -9.21
N GLN A 198 -49.73 32.17 -9.78
CA GLN A 198 -49.62 32.11 -11.25
C GLN A 198 -48.70 30.99 -11.74
N GLU A 199 -49.06 30.54 -12.93
CA GLU A 199 -48.72 29.32 -13.65
C GLU A 199 -47.94 29.76 -14.89
N VAL A 200 -46.74 29.22 -15.14
CA VAL A 200 -46.16 29.17 -16.50
C VAL A 200 -45.38 27.85 -16.63
N LYS A 201 -45.71 27.12 -17.69
CA LYS A 201 -45.12 25.84 -18.12
C LYS A 201 -44.37 26.09 -19.46
N PRO A 202 -43.77 25.04 -20.04
CA PRO A 202 -42.36 24.92 -20.45
C PRO A 202 -42.08 25.45 -21.87
N ASN A 203 -40.82 25.30 -22.34
CA ASN A 203 -40.34 25.20 -23.74
C ASN A 203 -38.89 25.72 -23.79
N ASP A 204 -37.93 25.28 -24.60
CA ASP A 204 -37.76 24.23 -25.60
C ASP A 204 -36.24 24.04 -25.75
N ALA A 205 -35.76 22.83 -26.01
CA ALA A 205 -34.46 22.63 -26.67
C ALA A 205 -34.60 22.99 -28.16
N PRO A 206 -33.52 23.29 -28.91
CA PRO A 206 -32.91 22.17 -29.64
C PRO A 206 -31.40 22.28 -29.96
N THR A 207 -30.81 21.07 -30.05
CA THR A 207 -29.88 20.54 -31.06
C THR A 207 -28.46 21.10 -31.31
N ASP A 208 -27.56 20.12 -31.35
CA ASP A 208 -26.42 19.90 -32.27
C ASP A 208 -25.20 20.82 -32.18
N VAL A 209 -24.03 20.21 -31.90
CA VAL A 209 -23.02 19.91 -32.93
C VAL A 209 -22.20 18.69 -32.48
N ASN A 210 -22.17 17.69 -33.38
CA ASN A 210 -21.28 16.54 -33.40
C ASN A 210 -20.00 16.92 -34.17
N THR A 211 -18.82 16.47 -33.74
CA THR A 211 -17.63 16.28 -34.60
C THR A 211 -16.58 15.44 -33.87
N ASP A 212 -16.67 14.14 -34.13
CA ASP A 212 -15.63 13.27 -34.70
C ASP A 212 -14.21 13.18 -34.11
N ALA A 213 -13.86 11.89 -33.91
CA ALA A 213 -12.56 11.22 -34.04
C ALA A 213 -11.52 11.48 -32.93
N ASN A 214 -10.80 10.49 -32.39
CA ASN A 214 -10.28 9.29 -33.03
C ASN A 214 -9.75 8.30 -31.96
N VAL A 215 -10.20 7.04 -32.02
CA VAL A 215 -9.40 5.80 -32.01
C VAL A 215 -8.40 5.53 -30.87
N ASN A 216 -8.65 4.48 -30.08
CA ASN A 216 -7.83 3.26 -30.10
C ASN A 216 -8.44 2.10 -29.29
N ASP A 217 -8.27 0.94 -29.90
CA ASP A 217 -8.79 -0.40 -29.63
C ASP A 217 -8.29 -1.08 -28.33
N ASP A 218 -9.08 -2.08 -27.94
CA ASP A 218 -8.68 -3.38 -27.39
C ASP A 218 -7.92 -3.47 -26.05
N ALA A 219 -8.62 -3.92 -25.01
CA ALA A 219 -8.64 -5.34 -24.62
C ALA A 219 -9.03 -5.49 -23.14
N ASN A 220 -10.30 -5.81 -22.93
CA ASN A 220 -10.84 -6.28 -21.66
C ASN A 220 -10.62 -7.80 -21.56
N LEU A 221 -9.87 -8.26 -20.56
CA LEU A 221 -9.82 -9.68 -20.18
C LEU A 221 -9.75 -9.79 -18.64
N HIS A 222 -10.93 -9.84 -18.04
CA HIS A 222 -11.19 -10.47 -16.74
C HIS A 222 -11.54 -11.95 -16.97
N PRO A 223 -10.85 -12.92 -16.35
CA PRO A 223 -11.36 -14.28 -16.28
C PRO A 223 -12.44 -14.41 -15.20
N LYS A 224 -13.67 -14.73 -15.63
CA LYS A 224 -14.67 -15.40 -14.79
C LYS A 224 -14.43 -16.91 -14.85
N GLU A 225 -14.11 -17.56 -13.74
CA GLU A 225 -14.37 -19.01 -13.56
C GLU A 225 -14.92 -19.24 -12.15
N LYS A 226 -16.24 -19.43 -12.01
CA LYS A 226 -17.00 -20.70 -12.08
C LYS A 226 -16.78 -21.63 -10.88
N ARG A 227 -17.79 -21.59 -10.00
CA ARG A 227 -18.18 -22.60 -9.02
C ARG A 227 -18.03 -24.03 -9.55
N LYS A 228 -17.47 -24.93 -8.73
CA LYS A 228 -17.89 -26.34 -8.67
C LYS A 228 -18.24 -26.70 -7.23
N GLN A 229 -19.52 -27.00 -7.03
CA GLN A 229 -20.02 -27.81 -5.92
C GLN A 229 -19.90 -29.29 -6.29
N ASN A 230 -19.76 -30.12 -5.25
CA ASN A 230 -20.02 -31.56 -5.17
C ASN A 230 -19.18 -32.54 -6.01
N LYS A 231 -18.34 -33.30 -5.31
CA LYS A 231 -18.65 -34.71 -4.98
C LYS A 231 -17.93 -35.14 -3.72
#